data_AF-A0A078LRJ7-F1
#
_entry.id   AF-A0A078LRJ7-F1
#
_cell.length_a   1.000
_cell.length_b   1.000
_cell.length_c   1.000
_cell.angle_alpha   90.00
_cell.angle_beta   90.00
_cell.angle_gamma   90.00
#
_symmetry.space_group_name_H-M   'P 1'
#
loop_
_entity.id
_entity.type
_entity.pdbx_description
1 polymer ?
#
loop_
_entity_poly.entity_id
_entity_poly.type
_entity_poly.pdbx_seq_one_letter_code
_entity_poly.pdbx_strand_id
1 'polypeptide(L)' 'MKQMTFADAKYAGKRKQTRKELFLIEMDQVVPWKRLVTLIEPGLSALHF' A
#
# COMPACT_ATOMS: atom_id res chain seq x y z
N MET A 1 -19.34 -31.14 -11.84
CA MET A 1 -19.26 -29.72 -12.27
C MET A 1 -19.63 -28.85 -11.09
N LYS A 2 -18.75 -27.92 -10.66
CA LYS A 2 -19.09 -26.95 -9.60
C LYS A 2 -19.67 -25.71 -10.27
N GLN A 3 -20.96 -25.46 -10.12
CA GLN A 3 -21.63 -24.29 -10.69
C GLN A 3 -21.18 -23.05 -9.92
N MET A 4 -20.54 -22.10 -10.61
CA MET A 4 -20.25 -20.79 -10.03
C MET A 4 -21.54 -20.01 -9.88
N THR A 5 -21.77 -19.47 -8.69
CA THR A 5 -22.95 -18.66 -8.39
C THR A 5 -22.74 -17.22 -8.84
N PHE A 6 -23.84 -16.47 -9.01
CA PHE A 6 -23.78 -15.03 -9.26
C PHE A 6 -23.01 -14.26 -8.18
N ALA A 7 -23.03 -14.75 -6.94
CA ALA A 7 -22.21 -14.21 -5.86
C ALA A 7 -20.72 -14.40 -6.15
N ASP A 8 -20.31 -15.61 -6.56
CA ASP A 8 -18.90 -15.89 -6.89
C ASP A 8 -18.39 -15.03 -8.05
N ALA A 9 -19.21 -14.82 -9.09
CA ALA A 9 -18.87 -13.95 -10.23
C ALA A 9 -18.70 -12.48 -9.83
N LYS A 10 -19.51 -11.99 -8.87
CA LYS A 10 -19.42 -10.61 -8.33
C LYS A 10 -18.14 -10.38 -7.53
N TYR A 11 -17.60 -11.42 -6.89
CA TYR A 11 -16.35 -11.36 -6.13
C TYR A 11 -15.12 -11.70 -6.97
N ALA A 12 -15.26 -12.40 -8.10
CA ALA A 12 -14.14 -12.82 -8.95
C ALA A 12 -13.31 -11.67 -9.53
N GLY A 13 -13.89 -10.49 -9.72
CA GLY A 13 -13.20 -9.31 -10.26
C GLY A 13 -12.76 -8.25 -9.23
N LYS A 14 -13.26 -8.32 -7.98
CA LYS A 14 -12.87 -7.38 -6.92
C LYS A 14 -11.77 -8.00 -6.09
N ARG A 15 -10.51 -7.63 -6.38
CA ARG A 15 -9.43 -7.84 -5.40
C ARG A 15 -9.85 -7.16 -4.11
N LYS A 16 -10.19 -7.97 -3.10
CA LYS A 16 -10.53 -7.48 -1.77
C LYS A 16 -9.28 -6.81 -1.23
N GLN A 17 -9.35 -5.49 -1.06
CA GLN A 17 -8.25 -4.75 -0.46
C GLN A 17 -7.95 -5.35 0.90
N THR A 18 -6.69 -5.71 1.13
CA THR A 18 -6.30 -6.36 2.37
C THR A 18 -6.27 -5.33 3.50
N ARG A 19 -6.41 -5.79 4.75
CA ARG A 19 -6.25 -4.91 5.92
C ARG A 19 -4.89 -4.20 5.92
N LYS A 20 -3.85 -4.87 5.43
CA LYS A 20 -2.51 -4.30 5.25
C LYS A 20 -2.50 -3.16 4.24
N GLU A 21 -3.15 -3.33 3.09
CA GLU A 21 -3.25 -2.29 2.07
C GLU A 21 -4.02 -1.07 2.56
N LEU A 22 -5.13 -1.27 3.28
CA LEU A 22 -5.87 -0.17 3.91
C LEU A 22 -5.00 0.60 4.90
N PHE A 23 -4.28 -0.12 5.76
CA PHE A 23 -3.35 0.46 6.71
C PHE A 23 -2.24 1.26 6.01
N LEU A 24 -1.64 0.74 4.95
CA LEU A 24 -0.59 1.45 4.21
C LEU A 24 -1.10 2.73 3.54
N ILE A 25 -2.34 2.71 3.02
CA ILE A 25 -2.98 3.91 2.46
C ILE A 25 -3.24 4.96 3.54
N GLU A 26 -3.70 4.56 4.72
CA GLU A 26 -3.87 5.48 5.85
C GLU A 26 -2.52 6.05 6.31
N MET A 27 -1.50 5.20 6.44
CA MET A 27 -0.14 5.62 6.79
C MET A 27 0.42 6.62 5.78
N ASP A 28 0.15 6.46 4.48
CA ASP A 28 0.62 7.40 3.47
C ASP A 28 0.06 8.82 3.66
N GLN A 29 -1.15 8.94 4.22
CA GLN A 29 -1.78 10.24 4.49
C GLN A 29 -1.32 10.85 5.82
N VAL A 30 -1.11 10.03 6.85
CA VAL A 30 -0.78 10.54 8.20
C VAL A 30 0.72 10.71 8.44
N VAL A 31 1.57 10.01 7.68
CA VAL A 31 3.03 10.07 7.86
C VAL A 31 3.62 11.24 7.04
N PRO A 32 4.35 12.17 7.65
CA PRO A 32 4.99 13.29 6.94
C PRO A 32 6.29 12.83 6.26
N TRP A 33 6.18 11.98 5.24
CA TRP A 33 7.31 11.33 4.55
C TRP A 33 8.42 12.29 4.14
N LYS A 34 8.06 13.43 3.54
CA LYS A 34 9.05 14.44 3.11
C LYS A 34 9.93 14.92 4.26
N ARG A 35 9.35 15.14 5.45
CA ARG A 35 10.11 15.57 6.63
C ARG A 35 11.02 14.46 7.14
N LEU A 36 10.52 13.22 7.18
CA LEU A 36 11.31 12.07 7.62
C LEU A 36 12.50 11.82 6.69
N VAL A 37 12.29 11.92 5.37
CA VAL A 37 13.37 11.80 4.38
C VAL A 37 14.42 12.88 4.61
N THR A 38 14.03 14.15 4.75
CA THR A 38 15.00 15.24 5.00
C THR A 38 15.78 15.08 6.32
N LEU A 39 15.21 14.40 7.31
CA LEU A 39 15.89 14.12 8.59
C LEU A 39 16.93 12.99 8.47
N ILE A 40 16.73 12.06 7.53
CA ILE A 40 17.62 10.91 7.27
C ILE A 40 18.68 11.25 6.20
N GLU A 41 18.35 12.15 5.28
CA GLU A 41 19.17 12.58 4.15
C GLU A 41 20.57 13.16 4.48
N PRO A 42 20.86 13.81 5.63
CA PRO A 42 22.24 14.28 5.89
C PRO A 42 23.31 13.19 5.87
N GLY A 43 22.95 11.90 5.95
CA GLY A 43 23.86 10.77 5.73
C GLY A 43 23.77 10.09 4.35
N LEU A 44 22.72 10.37 3.55
CA LEU A 44 22.44 9.67 2.30
C LEU A 44 23.06 10.38 1.08
N SER A 45 23.14 11.72 1.09
CA SER A 45 23.76 12.49 0.00
C SER A 45 25.29 12.40 -0.04
N ALA A 46 25.90 11.86 1.02
CA ALA A 46 27.35 11.61 1.09
C ALA A 46 27.77 10.31 0.37
N LEU A 47 26.81 9.43 0.05
CA LEU A 47 27.02 8.25 -0.78
C LEU A 47 26.54 8.54 -2.20
N HIS A 48 27.25 9.41 -2.90
CA HIS A 48 27.21 9.41 -4.36
C HIS A 48 27.85 8.10 -4.84
N PHE A 49 27.01 7.18 -5.33
CA PHE A 49 27.46 6.11 -6.22
C PHE A 49 27.69 6.67 -7.62
#